data_AF-A0A3B8SP15-F1
#
_entry.id   AF-A0A3B8SP15-F1
#
_cell.length_a   1.000
_cell.length_b   1.000
_cell.length_c   1.000
_cell.angle_alpha   90.00
_cell.angle_beta   90.00
_cell.angle_gamma   90.00
#
_symmetry.space_group_name_H-M   'P 1'
#
loop_
_entity.id
_entity.type
_entity.pdbx_description
1 polymer ?
#
loop_
_entity_poly.entity_id
_entity_poly.type
_entity_poly.pdbx_seq_one_letter_code
_entity_poly.pdbx_strand_id
1 'polypeptide(L)'
;MAIKRLEDFNHDVEVAKELLSSMPINNAKNLVIYKNKVAELKEEYDANLEKLYNEVKRRCQKHLTYTAPERVNVIKKELSDSKDLNLFSQMNTPFEKMGFDTLLYSLTHYYKNDLVSVNEDIREALDKFSRAGITLTEEDFIYSNYAKKYIKEFLADDDYDRMKDVFEDLHWKCPDVISHIETSFRILFDKNVKKFENYIERRKHEILVDNLTYDDYIIRRNNLVKELDVLENYNEEVLVNKFMVGKLMLNDYNSASISRSYAKFLGENGDIEFAKSKNEEFMNLYHNLDEFKNYTKYEFVLEDVKKKYQERTSHIGETAKIAKEISGLIDELVTLTKEINENKGKGFFIFRKKVDIEQNYMMINEKVRQLDAKYEEYDNALIYEKMNEYLTDTSTVYDVFRFVFAFKSYLRMCIKEKDDSTEISKVKEIVTEFEHFLLDPNITMIKSTIFTENIDLAMVLMDHYKLLKINLKKDDLNEDGIKDLQKCLEIIINNHYLEKFGLSMSFILNLFEGKKIVDIKKKSIPEGDVSEG
;
A
#
# COMPACT_ATOMS: atom_id res chain seq x y z
N MET A 1 -45.94 -2.02 -29.44
CA MET A 1 -46.03 -1.00 -30.52
C MET A 1 -44.65 -0.37 -30.63
N ALA A 2 -43.99 -0.44 -31.80
CA ALA A 2 -42.60 -0.02 -31.98
C ALA A 2 -42.44 1.50 -31.87
N ILE A 3 -41.28 1.98 -31.41
CA ILE A 3 -40.93 3.41 -31.43
C ILE A 3 -40.86 3.85 -32.89
N LYS A 4 -41.59 4.91 -33.25
CA LYS A 4 -41.62 5.47 -34.61
C LYS A 4 -40.25 6.00 -35.01
N ARG A 5 -39.92 5.96 -36.30
CA ARG A 5 -38.72 6.64 -36.81
C ARG A 5 -38.90 8.15 -36.68
N LEU A 6 -37.80 8.88 -36.60
CA LEU A 6 -37.83 10.34 -36.47
C LEU A 6 -38.59 11.02 -37.62
N GLU A 7 -38.45 10.49 -38.84
CA GLU A 7 -39.15 10.98 -40.04
C GLU A 7 -40.67 10.81 -39.91
N ASP A 8 -41.12 9.63 -39.46
CA ASP A 8 -42.54 9.35 -39.23
C ASP A 8 -43.11 10.27 -38.13
N PHE A 9 -42.35 10.46 -37.05
CA PHE A 9 -42.76 11.34 -35.95
C PHE A 9 -42.86 12.80 -36.39
N ASN A 10 -41.88 13.30 -37.16
CA ASN A 10 -41.92 14.65 -37.72
C ASN A 10 -43.11 14.83 -38.66
N HIS A 11 -43.42 13.83 -39.48
CA HIS A 11 -44.59 13.85 -40.34
C HIS A 11 -45.88 13.93 -39.51
N ASP A 12 -46.03 13.11 -38.48
CA ASP A 12 -47.20 13.14 -37.58
C ASP A 12 -47.36 14.51 -36.91
N VAL A 13 -46.27 15.15 -36.50
CA VAL A 13 -46.27 16.50 -35.90
C VAL A 13 -46.76 17.55 -36.90
N GLU A 14 -46.31 17.51 -38.15
CA GLU A 14 -46.79 18.45 -39.17
C GLU A 14 -48.27 18.22 -39.50
N VAL A 15 -48.71 16.96 -39.62
CA VAL A 15 -50.13 16.63 -39.80
C VAL A 15 -50.98 17.15 -38.63
N ALA A 16 -50.50 17.01 -37.39
CA ALA A 16 -51.21 17.53 -36.22
C ALA A 16 -51.29 19.06 -36.21
N LYS A 17 -50.23 19.76 -36.64
CA LYS A 17 -50.23 21.23 -36.79
C LYS A 17 -51.21 21.70 -37.86
N GLU A 18 -51.19 21.07 -39.03
CA GLU A 18 -52.11 21.39 -40.12
C GLU A 18 -53.56 21.16 -39.71
N LEU A 19 -53.85 20.02 -39.06
CA LEU A 19 -55.16 19.72 -38.51
C LEU A 19 -55.63 20.82 -37.55
N LEU A 20 -54.81 21.17 -36.55
CA LEU A 20 -55.17 22.23 -35.59
C LEU A 20 -55.36 23.58 -36.28
N SER A 21 -54.54 23.93 -37.28
CA SER A 21 -54.63 25.18 -38.02
C SER A 21 -55.91 25.31 -38.87
N SER A 22 -56.46 24.18 -39.31
CA SER A 22 -57.67 24.13 -40.15
C SER A 22 -58.98 24.06 -39.36
N MET A 23 -58.90 23.83 -38.04
CA MET A 23 -60.10 23.73 -37.19
C MET A 23 -60.73 25.11 -36.92
N PRO A 24 -62.07 25.23 -37.00
CA PRO A 24 -62.75 26.50 -36.74
C PRO A 24 -62.69 26.87 -35.25
N ILE A 25 -62.48 28.16 -34.95
CA ILE A 25 -62.44 28.72 -33.58
C ILE A 25 -63.43 29.89 -33.39
N ASN A 26 -64.36 30.06 -34.32
CA ASN A 26 -65.21 31.24 -34.47
C ASN A 26 -66.44 31.31 -33.52
N ASN A 27 -66.72 30.27 -32.73
CA ASN A 27 -67.81 30.28 -31.74
C ASN A 27 -67.49 29.36 -30.55
N ALA A 28 -68.27 29.49 -29.47
CA ALA A 28 -68.05 28.77 -28.22
C ALA A 28 -68.05 27.24 -28.37
N LYS A 29 -68.94 26.69 -29.22
CA LYS A 29 -69.02 25.24 -29.48
C LYS A 29 -67.77 24.73 -30.20
N ASN A 30 -67.32 25.47 -31.22
CA ASN A 30 -66.12 25.16 -31.99
C ASN A 30 -64.84 25.28 -31.15
N LEU A 31 -64.79 26.26 -30.24
CA LEU A 31 -63.67 26.42 -29.30
C LEU A 31 -63.54 25.25 -28.32
N VAL A 32 -64.66 24.67 -27.84
CA VAL A 32 -64.63 23.47 -26.98
C VAL A 32 -64.06 22.27 -27.73
N ILE A 33 -64.48 22.06 -28.99
CA ILE A 33 -63.98 20.97 -29.84
C ILE A 33 -62.47 21.13 -30.09
N TYR A 34 -62.02 22.35 -30.40
CA TYR A 34 -60.60 22.66 -30.57
C TYR A 34 -59.78 22.35 -29.30
N LYS A 35 -60.24 22.83 -28.12
CA LYS A 35 -59.56 22.56 -26.85
C LYS A 35 -59.48 21.07 -26.53
N ASN A 36 -60.54 20.30 -26.80
CA ASN A 36 -60.54 18.86 -26.60
C ASN A 36 -59.53 18.17 -27.53
N LYS A 37 -59.44 18.60 -28.80
CA LYS A 37 -58.47 18.02 -29.73
C LYS A 37 -57.03 18.36 -29.36
N VAL A 38 -56.77 19.58 -28.88
CA VAL A 38 -55.46 19.96 -28.33
C VAL A 38 -55.10 19.11 -27.11
N ALA A 39 -56.05 18.86 -26.21
CA ALA A 39 -55.82 18.00 -25.04
C ALA A 39 -55.53 16.55 -25.44
N GLU A 40 -56.29 15.99 -26.39
CA GLU A 40 -56.09 14.64 -26.94
C GLU A 40 -54.68 14.49 -27.57
N LEU A 41 -54.30 15.43 -28.44
CA LEU A 41 -52.96 15.43 -29.06
C LEU A 41 -51.86 15.57 -28.00
N LYS A 42 -52.07 16.45 -27.00
CA LYS A 42 -51.12 16.61 -25.90
C LYS A 42 -50.93 15.30 -25.14
N GLU A 43 -52.01 14.60 -24.78
CA GLU A 43 -51.95 13.29 -24.11
C GLU A 43 -51.20 12.25 -24.96
N GLU A 44 -51.45 12.22 -26.27
CA GLU A 44 -50.75 11.32 -27.19
C GLU A 44 -49.23 11.59 -27.22
N TYR A 45 -48.83 12.85 -27.37
CA TYR A 45 -47.41 13.22 -27.41
C TYR A 45 -46.73 13.06 -26.05
N ASP A 46 -47.41 13.31 -24.94
CA ASP A 46 -46.91 13.04 -23.59
C ASP A 46 -46.66 11.53 -23.40
N ALA A 47 -47.57 10.67 -23.87
CA ALA A 47 -47.39 9.22 -23.84
C ALA A 47 -46.23 8.75 -24.72
N ASN A 48 -46.01 9.39 -25.88
CA ASN A 48 -44.87 9.11 -26.74
C ASN A 48 -43.54 9.54 -26.10
N LEU A 49 -43.52 10.70 -25.45
CA LEU A 49 -42.37 11.19 -24.68
C LEU A 49 -42.04 10.25 -23.51
N GLU A 50 -43.04 9.75 -22.79
CA GLU A 50 -42.86 8.77 -21.71
C GLU A 50 -42.24 7.47 -22.22
N LYS A 51 -42.72 6.95 -23.34
CA LYS A 51 -42.15 5.75 -23.97
C LYS A 51 -40.70 5.96 -24.40
N LEU A 52 -40.42 7.09 -25.05
CA LEU A 52 -39.05 7.44 -25.48
C LEU A 52 -38.12 7.56 -24.27
N TYR A 53 -38.56 8.25 -23.23
CA TYR A 53 -37.82 8.36 -21.98
C TYR A 53 -37.52 6.99 -21.38
N ASN A 54 -38.51 6.12 -21.26
CA ASN A 54 -38.32 4.79 -20.67
C ASN A 54 -37.37 3.93 -21.49
N GLU A 55 -37.38 4.06 -22.82
CA GLU A 55 -36.41 3.38 -23.68
C GLU A 55 -34.99 3.94 -23.52
N VAL A 56 -34.83 5.27 -23.48
CA VAL A 56 -33.52 5.91 -23.21
C VAL A 56 -33.00 5.48 -21.84
N LYS A 57 -33.84 5.56 -20.81
CA LYS A 57 -33.52 5.10 -19.46
C LYS A 57 -33.10 3.63 -19.47
N ARG A 58 -33.89 2.75 -20.08
CA ARG A 58 -33.58 1.30 -20.15
C ARG A 58 -32.24 1.02 -20.83
N ARG A 59 -31.95 1.68 -21.96
CA ARG A 59 -30.70 1.50 -22.72
C ARG A 59 -29.49 2.07 -21.98
N CYS A 60 -29.62 3.26 -21.41
CA CYS A 60 -28.52 3.91 -20.71
C CYS A 60 -28.28 3.32 -19.32
N GLN A 61 -29.32 2.89 -18.60
CA GLN A 61 -29.22 2.41 -17.22
C GLN A 61 -28.27 1.21 -17.11
N LYS A 62 -28.25 0.30 -18.08
CA LYS A 62 -27.27 -0.80 -18.14
C LYS A 62 -25.81 -0.33 -18.01
N HIS A 63 -25.49 0.86 -18.53
CA HIS A 63 -24.14 1.41 -18.56
C HIS A 63 -23.92 2.53 -17.53
N LEU A 64 -24.98 3.05 -16.92
CA LEU A 64 -24.94 4.14 -15.93
C LEU A 64 -24.94 3.64 -14.48
N THR A 65 -25.37 2.40 -14.22
CA THR A 65 -25.19 1.75 -12.92
C THR A 65 -23.89 0.97 -12.92
N TYR A 66 -22.83 1.56 -12.39
CA TYR A 66 -21.59 0.85 -12.13
C TYR A 66 -21.76 -0.03 -10.89
N THR A 67 -21.51 -1.33 -11.04
CA THR A 67 -21.30 -2.23 -9.91
C THR A 67 -19.92 -2.86 -10.10
N ALA A 68 -19.06 -2.79 -9.09
CA ALA A 68 -17.76 -3.46 -9.18
C ALA A 68 -17.99 -4.96 -9.45
N PRO A 69 -17.22 -5.59 -10.36
CA PRO A 69 -17.38 -7.02 -10.64
C PRO A 69 -17.31 -7.83 -9.33
N GLU A 70 -18.22 -8.79 -9.11
CA GLU A 70 -18.26 -9.59 -7.87
C GLU A 70 -16.88 -10.21 -7.55
N ARG A 71 -16.18 -10.63 -8.60
CA ARG A 71 -14.81 -11.15 -8.55
C ARG A 71 -13.80 -10.20 -7.91
N VAL A 72 -13.96 -8.88 -8.03
CA VAL A 72 -13.08 -7.88 -7.38
C VAL A 72 -13.11 -8.04 -5.85
N ASN A 73 -14.31 -8.17 -5.27
CA ASN A 73 -14.46 -8.33 -3.82
C ASN A 73 -13.91 -9.69 -3.36
N VAL A 74 -14.11 -10.74 -4.15
CA VAL A 74 -13.55 -12.07 -3.88
C VAL A 74 -12.02 -12.02 -3.88
N ILE A 75 -11.40 -11.44 -4.91
CA ILE A 75 -9.93 -11.33 -4.99
C ILE A 75 -9.38 -10.48 -3.84
N LYS A 76 -10.00 -9.34 -3.52
CA LYS A 76 -9.56 -8.49 -2.40
C LYS A 76 -9.58 -9.25 -1.07
N LYS A 77 -10.59 -10.10 -0.85
CA LYS A 77 -10.65 -10.97 0.32
C LYS A 77 -9.53 -12.02 0.31
N GLU A 78 -9.36 -12.74 -0.80
CA GLU A 78 -8.28 -13.73 -0.95
C GLU A 78 -6.89 -13.12 -0.71
N LEU A 79 -6.63 -11.92 -1.23
CA LEU A 79 -5.39 -11.18 -1.00
C LEU A 79 -5.27 -10.72 0.46
N SER A 80 -6.37 -10.35 1.12
CA SER A 80 -6.32 -9.94 2.54
C SER A 80 -5.98 -11.09 3.49
N ASP A 81 -6.35 -12.32 3.12
CA ASP A 81 -6.02 -13.54 3.86
C ASP A 81 -4.55 -13.96 3.68
N SER A 82 -3.78 -13.27 2.83
CA SER A 82 -2.36 -13.53 2.54
C SER A 82 -1.33 -12.76 3.36
N LYS A 83 -1.75 -12.02 4.38
CA LYS A 83 -0.89 -11.05 5.09
C LYS A 83 0.30 -11.67 5.83
N ASP A 84 0.23 -12.95 6.18
CA ASP A 84 1.24 -13.64 7.00
C ASP A 84 2.37 -14.30 6.15
N LEU A 85 2.46 -13.99 4.86
CA LEU A 85 3.47 -14.58 3.97
C LEU A 85 4.92 -14.26 4.37
N ASN A 86 5.14 -13.14 5.03
CA ASN A 86 6.46 -12.73 5.52
C ASN A 86 7.06 -13.75 6.52
N LEU A 87 6.23 -14.56 7.20
CA LEU A 87 6.68 -15.60 8.13
C LEU A 87 7.49 -16.69 7.44
N PHE A 88 7.23 -16.93 6.15
CA PHE A 88 7.89 -17.96 5.33
C PHE A 88 9.23 -17.53 4.77
N SER A 89 9.58 -16.24 4.86
CA SER A 89 10.89 -15.78 4.44
C SER A 89 11.98 -16.56 5.17
N GLN A 90 12.99 -17.01 4.43
CA GLN A 90 14.13 -17.75 4.98
C GLN A 90 15.24 -16.81 5.46
N MET A 91 15.21 -15.53 5.06
CA MET A 91 16.28 -14.55 5.30
C MET A 91 16.19 -13.94 6.71
N ASN A 92 14.98 -13.60 7.15
CA ASN A 92 14.78 -12.88 8.40
C ASN A 92 14.74 -13.78 9.62
N THR A 93 15.10 -13.21 10.77
CA THR A 93 15.09 -13.91 12.05
C THR A 93 13.69 -13.90 12.66
N PRO A 94 13.43 -14.66 13.75
CA PRO A 94 12.19 -14.54 14.50
C PRO A 94 11.90 -13.10 14.96
N PHE A 95 12.92 -12.26 15.13
CA PHE A 95 12.77 -10.87 15.59
C PHE A 95 12.05 -10.01 14.54
N GLU A 96 12.51 -10.01 13.29
CA GLU A 96 11.85 -9.26 12.20
C GLU A 96 10.53 -9.93 11.78
N LYS A 97 10.41 -11.26 11.83
CA LYS A 97 9.14 -11.96 11.52
C LYS A 97 8.01 -11.56 12.46
N MET A 98 8.33 -11.35 13.73
CA MET A 98 7.39 -10.84 14.73
C MET A 98 7.26 -9.30 14.68
N GLY A 99 8.07 -8.62 13.86
CA GLY A 99 8.07 -7.16 13.70
C GLY A 99 8.57 -6.42 14.94
N PHE A 100 9.46 -7.02 15.74
CA PHE A 100 10.09 -6.32 16.86
C PHE A 100 11.11 -5.28 16.39
N ASP A 101 11.77 -5.51 15.26
CA ASP A 101 12.71 -4.57 14.63
C ASP A 101 12.08 -3.20 14.35
N THR A 102 10.84 -3.17 13.88
CA THR A 102 10.09 -1.92 13.65
C THR A 102 9.60 -1.30 14.96
N LEU A 103 9.10 -2.14 15.87
CA LEU A 103 8.52 -1.70 17.13
C LEU A 103 9.57 -1.06 18.04
N LEU A 104 10.69 -1.75 18.24
CA LEU A 104 11.75 -1.29 19.11
C LEU A 104 12.49 -0.09 18.50
N TYR A 105 12.60 0.00 17.16
CA TYR A 105 13.09 1.22 16.50
C TYR A 105 12.22 2.46 16.82
N SER A 106 10.89 2.28 16.89
CA SER A 106 9.98 3.37 17.25
C SER A 106 10.20 3.82 18.71
N LEU A 107 10.41 2.85 19.62
CA LEU A 107 10.69 3.12 21.03
C LEU A 107 12.07 3.78 21.25
N THR A 108 13.12 3.39 20.54
CA THR A 108 14.44 4.05 20.64
C THR A 108 14.41 5.49 20.12
N HIS A 109 13.47 5.83 19.25
CA HIS A 109 13.28 7.17 18.70
C HIS A 109 12.05 7.91 19.26
N TYR A 110 11.65 7.56 20.49
CA TYR A 110 10.46 8.12 21.15
C TYR A 110 10.40 9.65 21.19
N TYR A 111 11.55 10.32 21.20
CA TYR A 111 11.66 11.79 21.22
C TYR A 111 11.12 12.47 19.94
N LYS A 112 10.85 11.70 18.87
CA LYS A 112 10.17 12.16 17.65
C LYS A 112 8.70 11.73 17.59
N ASN A 113 8.17 11.10 18.65
CA ASN A 113 6.80 10.60 18.78
C ASN A 113 6.09 11.24 19.99
N ASP A 114 4.78 11.04 20.11
CA ASP A 114 4.02 11.38 21.31
C ASP A 114 3.87 10.18 22.28
N LEU A 115 3.46 10.46 23.52
CA LEU A 115 3.29 9.43 24.54
C LEU A 115 2.20 8.40 24.17
N VAL A 116 1.20 8.79 23.38
CA VAL A 116 0.16 7.87 22.90
C VAL A 116 0.79 6.79 22.04
N SER A 117 1.58 7.20 21.05
CA SER A 117 2.29 6.31 20.13
C SER A 117 3.25 5.38 20.88
N VAL A 118 3.99 5.91 21.86
CA VAL A 118 4.90 5.11 22.71
C VAL A 118 4.12 4.04 23.48
N ASN A 119 2.97 4.39 24.06
CA ASN A 119 2.12 3.46 24.79
C ASN A 119 1.48 2.41 23.87
N GLU A 120 1.12 2.78 22.64
CA GLU A 120 0.66 1.84 21.62
C GLU A 120 1.76 0.84 21.24
N ASP A 121 3.00 1.30 21.05
CA ASP A 121 4.14 0.43 20.77
C ASP A 121 4.42 -0.54 21.94
N ILE A 122 4.34 -0.07 23.20
CA ILE A 122 4.46 -0.92 24.40
C ILE A 122 3.35 -1.98 24.45
N ARG A 123 2.10 -1.59 24.16
CA ARG A 123 0.96 -2.52 24.11
C ARG A 123 1.14 -3.58 23.03
N GLU A 124 1.55 -3.18 21.83
CA GLU A 124 1.82 -4.11 20.74
C GLU A 124 2.95 -5.09 21.08
N ALA A 125 3.99 -4.65 21.80
CA ALA A 125 5.05 -5.54 22.29
C ALA A 125 4.46 -6.62 23.19
N LEU A 126 3.70 -6.22 24.22
CA LEU A 126 3.06 -7.13 25.17
C LEU A 126 2.13 -8.13 24.48
N ASP A 127 1.33 -7.66 23.50
CA ASP A 127 0.45 -8.51 22.70
C ASP A 127 1.23 -9.56 21.90
N LYS A 128 2.38 -9.21 21.32
CA LYS A 128 3.24 -10.15 20.59
C LYS A 128 3.80 -11.24 21.50
N PHE A 129 4.22 -10.90 22.72
CA PHE A 129 4.60 -11.90 23.74
C PHE A 129 3.42 -12.82 24.08
N SER A 130 2.23 -12.25 24.32
CA SER A 130 1.01 -13.03 24.62
C SER A 130 0.65 -14.02 23.51
N ARG A 131 0.72 -13.59 22.23
CA ARG A 131 0.46 -14.46 21.06
C ARG A 131 1.40 -15.66 21.01
N ALA A 132 2.66 -15.49 21.43
CA ALA A 132 3.64 -16.56 21.55
C ALA A 132 3.49 -17.40 22.84
N GLY A 133 2.44 -17.16 23.63
CA GLY A 133 2.17 -17.88 24.89
C GLY A 133 3.05 -17.41 26.05
N ILE A 134 3.47 -16.14 26.04
CA ILE A 134 4.29 -15.53 27.10
C ILE A 134 3.48 -14.42 27.76
N THR A 135 2.98 -14.68 28.97
CA THR A 135 2.34 -13.66 29.79
C THR A 135 3.41 -12.91 30.57
N LEU A 136 3.72 -11.69 30.16
CA LEU A 136 4.63 -10.82 30.87
C LEU A 136 3.93 -10.12 32.04
N THR A 137 4.63 -9.99 33.15
CA THR A 137 4.24 -9.26 34.35
C THR A 137 5.34 -8.25 34.71
N GLU A 138 5.09 -7.37 35.67
CA GLU A 138 6.12 -6.44 36.15
C GLU A 138 7.36 -7.14 36.72
N GLU A 139 7.21 -8.40 37.17
CA GLU A 139 8.32 -9.19 37.71
C GLU A 139 9.29 -9.68 36.64
N ASP A 140 8.92 -9.62 35.35
CA ASP A 140 9.83 -9.97 34.24
C ASP A 140 10.80 -8.82 33.91
N PHE A 141 10.47 -7.59 34.31
CA PHE A 141 11.26 -6.37 34.02
C PHE A 141 12.35 -6.11 35.08
N ILE A 142 13.12 -7.16 35.42
CA ILE A 142 14.16 -7.12 36.47
C ILE A 142 15.42 -6.31 36.09
N TYR A 143 15.46 -5.78 34.87
CA TYR A 143 16.60 -5.07 34.30
C TYR A 143 16.62 -3.59 34.70
N SER A 144 15.45 -3.03 35.00
CA SER A 144 15.32 -1.63 35.36
C SER A 144 14.13 -1.46 36.29
N ASN A 145 14.39 -0.90 37.48
CA ASN A 145 13.33 -0.53 38.41
C ASN A 145 12.37 0.52 37.81
N TYR A 146 12.84 1.35 36.87
CA TYR A 146 12.02 2.33 36.17
C TYR A 146 11.08 1.65 35.17
N ALA A 147 11.59 0.71 34.36
CA ALA A 147 10.77 -0.07 33.43
C ALA A 147 9.75 -0.93 34.18
N LYS A 148 10.18 -1.61 35.26
CA LYS A 148 9.29 -2.37 36.14
C LYS A 148 8.14 -1.52 36.68
N LYS A 149 8.43 -0.31 37.18
CA LYS A 149 7.39 0.59 37.69
C LYS A 149 6.44 1.03 36.59
N TYR A 150 6.97 1.43 35.43
CA TYR A 150 6.14 1.85 34.29
C TYR A 150 5.19 0.74 33.85
N ILE A 151 5.73 -0.46 33.59
CA ILE A 151 4.94 -1.62 33.13
C ILE A 151 3.93 -2.06 34.18
N LYS A 152 4.26 -2.01 35.47
CA LYS A 152 3.31 -2.31 36.54
C LYS A 152 2.08 -1.40 36.47
N GLU A 153 2.30 -0.09 36.35
CA GLU A 153 1.19 0.85 36.26
C GLU A 153 0.42 0.63 34.95
N PHE A 154 1.13 0.48 33.83
CA PHE A 154 0.54 0.25 32.50
C PHE A 154 -0.36 -0.99 32.46
N LEU A 155 0.10 -2.13 33.00
CA LEU A 155 -0.69 -3.37 33.05
C LEU A 155 -1.92 -3.28 33.95
N ALA A 156 -1.92 -2.36 34.93
CA ALA A 156 -3.06 -2.18 35.83
C ALA A 156 -4.18 -1.34 35.18
N ASP A 157 -3.81 -0.30 34.44
CA ASP A 157 -4.72 0.59 33.71
C ASP A 157 -3.87 1.49 32.78
N ASP A 158 -4.01 1.28 31.48
CA ASP A 158 -3.26 1.97 30.43
C ASP A 158 -3.93 3.27 29.94
N ASP A 159 -4.89 3.80 30.72
CA ASP A 159 -5.49 5.12 30.49
C ASP A 159 -4.42 6.22 30.32
N TYR A 160 -4.66 7.10 29.35
CA TYR A 160 -3.69 8.11 28.94
C TYR A 160 -3.34 9.10 30.05
N ASP A 161 -4.34 9.62 30.78
CA ASP A 161 -4.11 10.64 31.79
C ASP A 161 -3.30 10.05 32.95
N ARG A 162 -3.63 8.82 33.36
CA ARG A 162 -2.85 8.09 34.36
C ARG A 162 -1.42 7.81 33.90
N MET A 163 -1.24 7.32 32.67
CA MET A 163 0.08 6.98 32.16
C MET A 163 0.96 8.20 31.89
N LYS A 164 0.35 9.36 31.60
CA LYS A 164 1.05 10.64 31.53
C LYS A 164 1.66 11.02 32.87
N ASP A 165 0.89 10.94 33.97
CA ASP A 165 1.40 11.24 35.31
C ASP A 165 2.52 10.26 35.72
N VAL A 166 2.37 8.98 35.39
CA VAL A 166 3.41 7.95 35.63
C VAL A 166 4.68 8.25 34.83
N PHE A 167 4.53 8.60 33.55
CA PHE A 167 5.65 8.97 32.69
C PHE A 167 6.38 10.20 33.24
N GLU A 168 5.67 11.27 33.59
CA GLU A 168 6.28 12.50 34.12
C GLU A 168 7.07 12.21 35.43
N ASP A 169 6.49 11.48 36.38
CA ASP A 169 7.18 11.11 37.64
C ASP A 169 8.47 10.30 37.40
N LEU A 170 8.44 9.40 36.41
CA LEU A 170 9.58 8.54 36.09
C LEU A 170 10.63 9.27 35.26
N HIS A 171 10.23 10.07 34.28
CA HIS A 171 11.11 10.79 33.37
C HIS A 171 12.03 11.76 34.12
N TRP A 172 11.52 12.46 35.13
CA TRP A 172 12.35 13.34 35.97
C TRP A 172 13.42 12.61 36.78
N LYS A 173 13.26 11.30 37.03
CA LYS A 173 14.22 10.45 37.75
C LYS A 173 15.15 9.70 36.79
N CYS A 174 14.62 9.34 35.63
CA CYS A 174 15.29 8.62 34.55
C CYS A 174 14.78 9.18 33.22
N PRO A 175 15.48 10.17 32.63
CA PRO A 175 15.08 10.74 31.34
C PRO A 175 14.94 9.69 30.23
N ASP A 176 15.73 8.61 30.34
CA ASP A 176 15.80 7.51 29.37
C ASP A 176 14.83 6.35 29.71
N VAL A 177 13.76 6.59 30.49
CA VAL A 177 12.83 5.53 30.93
C VAL A 177 12.28 4.69 29.78
N ILE A 178 12.05 5.28 28.61
CA ILE A 178 11.56 4.54 27.43
C ILE A 178 12.64 3.62 26.86
N SER A 179 13.90 4.07 26.81
CA SER A 179 15.04 3.21 26.45
C SER A 179 15.13 2.02 27.41
N HIS A 180 14.98 2.24 28.72
CA HIS A 180 14.98 1.13 29.69
C HIS A 180 13.86 0.10 29.43
N ILE A 181 12.70 0.53 28.93
CA ILE A 181 11.59 -0.36 28.56
C ILE A 181 11.94 -1.13 27.28
N GLU A 182 12.45 -0.45 26.26
CA GLU A 182 12.90 -1.04 25.00
C GLU A 182 13.97 -2.11 25.24
N THR A 183 15.05 -1.78 25.95
CA THR A 183 16.13 -2.72 26.29
C THR A 183 15.57 -3.93 27.03
N SER A 184 14.61 -3.72 27.94
CA SER A 184 13.96 -4.81 28.67
C SER A 184 13.20 -5.75 27.73
N PHE A 185 12.43 -5.21 26.78
CA PHE A 185 11.74 -6.03 25.77
C PHE A 185 12.72 -6.81 24.90
N ARG A 186 13.83 -6.19 24.50
CA ARG A 186 14.87 -6.83 23.70
C ARG A 186 15.50 -8.02 24.44
N ILE A 187 15.89 -7.84 25.70
CA ILE A 187 16.41 -8.93 26.54
C ILE A 187 15.36 -10.03 26.74
N LEU A 188 14.10 -9.66 26.98
CA LEU A 188 13.00 -10.62 27.17
C LEU A 188 12.72 -11.42 25.90
N PHE A 189 12.85 -10.80 24.72
CA PHE A 189 12.73 -11.48 23.44
C PHE A 189 13.84 -12.54 23.30
N ASP A 190 15.10 -12.14 23.49
CA ASP A 190 16.26 -13.03 23.36
C ASP A 190 16.13 -14.26 24.28
N LYS A 191 15.71 -14.04 25.53
CA LYS A 191 15.48 -15.12 26.51
C LYS A 191 14.36 -16.08 26.11
N ASN A 192 13.40 -15.63 25.30
CA ASN A 192 12.24 -16.41 24.90
C ASN A 192 12.21 -16.75 23.41
N VAL A 193 13.31 -16.58 22.67
CA VAL A 193 13.36 -16.75 21.20
C VAL A 193 12.79 -18.09 20.73
N LYS A 194 13.00 -19.17 21.49
CA LYS A 194 12.45 -20.51 21.18
C LYS A 194 10.92 -20.58 21.20
N LYS A 195 10.25 -19.80 22.05
CA LYS A 195 8.78 -19.73 22.05
C LYS A 195 8.26 -18.99 20.82
N PHE A 196 8.95 -17.93 20.39
CA PHE A 196 8.64 -17.23 19.16
C PHE A 196 8.87 -18.10 17.92
N GLU A 197 9.99 -18.83 17.84
CA GLU A 197 10.24 -19.83 16.79
C GLU A 197 9.08 -20.85 16.71
N ASN A 198 8.68 -21.44 17.84
CA ASN A 198 7.57 -22.40 17.89
C ASN A 198 6.23 -21.79 17.46
N TYR A 199 5.96 -20.54 17.86
CA TYR A 199 4.77 -19.81 17.42
C TYR A 199 4.75 -19.61 15.91
N ILE A 200 5.87 -19.17 15.33
CA ILE A 200 6.01 -18.93 13.89
C ILE A 200 5.81 -20.24 13.12
N GLU A 201 6.43 -21.34 13.53
CA GLU A 201 6.28 -22.62 12.85
C GLU A 201 4.84 -23.15 12.92
N ARG A 202 4.19 -23.05 14.08
CA ARG A 202 2.76 -23.37 14.19
C ARG A 202 1.92 -22.51 13.23
N ARG A 203 2.19 -21.21 13.17
CA ARG A 203 1.44 -20.28 12.31
C ARG A 203 1.63 -20.59 10.82
N LYS A 204 2.85 -20.94 10.40
CA LYS A 204 3.13 -21.41 9.03
C LYS A 204 2.29 -22.62 8.66
N HIS A 205 2.17 -23.60 9.56
CA HIS A 205 1.33 -24.79 9.35
C HIS A 205 -0.16 -24.48 9.26
N GLU A 206 -0.64 -23.44 9.96
CA GLU A 206 -2.05 -22.99 9.87
C GLU A 206 -2.36 -22.30 8.52
N ILE A 207 -1.36 -21.65 7.91
CA ILE A 207 -1.53 -20.87 6.67
C ILE A 207 -1.45 -21.76 5.42
N LEU A 208 -0.49 -22.69 5.35
CA LEU A 208 -0.37 -23.62 4.23
C LEU A 208 -1.37 -24.77 4.40
N VAL A 209 -2.57 -24.56 3.87
CA VAL A 209 -3.57 -25.60 3.67
C VAL A 209 -3.29 -26.28 2.31
N ASP A 210 -3.48 -27.60 2.21
CA ASP A 210 -3.48 -28.36 0.94
C ASP A 210 -2.14 -28.56 0.20
N ASN A 211 -1.04 -28.90 0.88
CA ASN A 211 0.25 -29.28 0.26
C ASN A 211 0.90 -28.23 -0.67
N LEU A 212 0.44 -26.97 -0.65
CA LEU A 212 1.03 -25.89 -1.43
C LEU A 212 2.36 -25.41 -0.82
N THR A 213 3.32 -25.06 -1.69
CA THR A 213 4.58 -24.43 -1.28
C THR A 213 4.43 -22.91 -1.14
N TYR A 214 5.41 -22.26 -0.50
CA TYR A 214 5.46 -20.79 -0.45
C TYR A 214 5.50 -20.18 -1.86
N ASP A 215 6.24 -20.78 -2.79
CA ASP A 215 6.34 -20.29 -4.16
C ASP A 215 5.00 -20.40 -4.90
N ASP A 216 4.26 -21.50 -4.71
CA ASP A 216 2.90 -21.65 -5.26
C ASP A 216 1.99 -20.52 -4.78
N TYR A 217 2.10 -20.15 -3.52
CA TYR A 217 1.33 -19.06 -2.95
C TYR A 217 1.71 -17.71 -3.58
N ILE A 218 3.00 -17.41 -3.72
CA ILE A 218 3.47 -16.18 -4.35
C ILE A 218 2.99 -16.08 -5.80
N ILE A 219 3.03 -17.19 -6.54
CA ILE A 219 2.49 -17.26 -7.91
C ILE A 219 0.99 -16.96 -7.91
N ARG A 220 0.22 -17.62 -7.02
CA ARG A 220 -1.23 -17.39 -6.91
C ARG A 220 -1.54 -15.93 -6.57
N ARG A 221 -0.87 -15.35 -5.58
CA ARG A 221 -1.00 -13.93 -5.22
C ARG A 221 -0.73 -13.03 -6.41
N ASN A 222 0.39 -13.25 -7.11
CA ASN A 222 0.78 -12.42 -8.24
C ASN A 222 -0.24 -12.47 -9.39
N ASN A 223 -0.81 -13.65 -9.65
CA ASN A 223 -1.88 -13.81 -10.62
C ASN A 223 -3.16 -13.08 -10.20
N LEU A 224 -3.53 -13.16 -8.92
CA LEU A 224 -4.69 -12.44 -8.37
C LEU A 224 -4.51 -10.92 -8.46
N VAL A 225 -3.32 -10.38 -8.16
CA VAL A 225 -3.04 -8.94 -8.28
C VAL A 225 -3.13 -8.48 -9.74
N LYS A 226 -2.59 -9.26 -10.69
CA LYS A 226 -2.72 -8.96 -12.12
C LYS A 226 -4.18 -9.03 -12.60
N GLU A 227 -4.93 -10.04 -12.17
CA GLU A 227 -6.36 -10.16 -12.48
C GLU A 227 -7.15 -8.95 -11.92
N LEU A 228 -6.85 -8.56 -10.68
CA LEU A 228 -7.47 -7.41 -10.03
C LEU A 228 -7.20 -6.11 -10.79
N ASP A 229 -5.96 -5.85 -11.18
CA ASP A 229 -5.62 -4.65 -11.97
C ASP A 229 -6.44 -4.57 -13.26
N VAL A 230 -6.55 -5.70 -13.99
CA VAL A 230 -7.35 -5.74 -15.23
C VAL A 230 -8.83 -5.48 -14.95
N LEU A 231 -9.40 -6.09 -13.91
CA LEU A 231 -10.80 -5.92 -13.56
C LEU A 231 -11.12 -4.49 -13.09
N GLU A 232 -10.20 -3.85 -12.37
CA GLU A 232 -10.38 -2.50 -11.82
C GLU A 232 -10.05 -1.39 -12.82
N ASN A 233 -9.28 -1.69 -13.87
CA ASN A 233 -8.85 -0.68 -14.83
C ASN A 233 -9.41 -0.82 -16.24
N TYR A 234 -9.66 -2.04 -16.71
CA TYR A 234 -9.89 -2.32 -18.14
C TYR A 234 -11.13 -3.17 -18.42
N ASN A 235 -12.06 -3.31 -17.49
CA ASN A 235 -13.38 -3.88 -17.77
C ASN A 235 -14.27 -2.88 -18.56
N GLU A 236 -15.15 -3.36 -19.43
CA GLU A 236 -16.11 -2.54 -20.21
C GLU A 236 -16.86 -1.52 -19.32
N GLU A 237 -17.47 -1.97 -18.22
CA GLU A 237 -18.23 -1.10 -17.31
C GLU A 237 -17.34 -0.10 -16.58
N VAL A 238 -16.12 -0.51 -16.24
CA VAL A 238 -15.12 0.35 -15.61
C VAL A 238 -14.71 1.47 -16.56
N LEU A 239 -14.41 1.15 -17.83
CA LEU A 239 -13.99 2.13 -18.82
C LEU A 239 -15.09 3.16 -19.06
N VAL A 240 -16.34 2.72 -19.24
CA VAL A 240 -17.49 3.62 -19.34
C VAL A 240 -17.61 4.50 -18.09
N ASN A 241 -17.53 3.91 -16.90
CA ASN A 241 -17.61 4.64 -15.65
C ASN A 241 -16.50 5.69 -15.51
N LYS A 242 -15.26 5.38 -15.92
CA LYS A 242 -14.13 6.32 -15.90
C LYS A 242 -14.42 7.57 -16.74
N PHE A 243 -15.09 7.45 -17.90
CA PHE A 243 -15.59 8.63 -18.63
C PHE A 243 -16.67 9.36 -17.84
N MET A 244 -17.66 8.64 -17.32
CA MET A 244 -18.81 9.23 -16.62
C MET A 244 -18.43 10.04 -15.37
N VAL A 245 -17.33 9.69 -14.70
CA VAL A 245 -16.79 10.41 -13.53
C VAL A 245 -15.66 11.38 -13.88
N GLY A 246 -15.32 11.55 -15.17
CA GLY A 246 -14.30 12.49 -15.63
C GLY A 246 -12.84 12.05 -15.40
N LYS A 247 -12.60 10.76 -15.12
CA LYS A 247 -11.24 10.19 -15.06
C LYS A 247 -10.65 9.99 -16.47
N LEU A 248 -11.48 9.71 -17.46
CA LEU A 248 -11.12 9.71 -18.88
C LEU A 248 -11.82 10.84 -19.61
N MET A 249 -11.09 11.52 -20.49
CA MET A 249 -11.59 12.66 -21.26
C MET A 249 -11.82 12.26 -22.71
N LEU A 250 -13.00 12.56 -23.26
CA LEU A 250 -13.33 12.23 -24.66
C LEU A 250 -12.32 12.79 -25.68
N ASN A 251 -11.76 13.97 -25.40
CA ASN A 251 -10.80 14.63 -26.29
C ASN A 251 -9.45 13.89 -26.40
N ASP A 252 -9.13 13.01 -25.46
CA ASP A 252 -7.88 12.25 -25.50
C ASP A 252 -7.98 11.04 -26.44
N TYR A 253 -9.20 10.63 -26.79
CA TYR A 253 -9.49 9.43 -27.59
C TYR A 253 -10.03 9.74 -28.99
N ASN A 254 -9.75 10.94 -29.50
CA ASN A 254 -9.90 11.21 -30.93
C ASN A 254 -8.68 10.68 -31.71
N SER A 255 -8.82 10.48 -33.02
CA SER A 255 -7.77 9.91 -33.87
C SER A 255 -6.45 10.70 -33.82
N ALA A 256 -6.50 12.03 -33.77
CA ALA A 256 -5.29 12.86 -33.71
C ALA A 256 -4.57 12.74 -32.36
N SER A 257 -5.30 12.66 -31.25
CA SER A 257 -4.73 12.45 -29.92
C SER A 257 -4.10 11.06 -29.81
N ILE A 258 -4.79 10.01 -30.26
CA ILE A 258 -4.27 8.64 -30.27
C ILE A 258 -2.99 8.56 -31.11
N SER A 259 -2.99 9.12 -32.33
CA SER A 259 -1.81 9.13 -33.19
C SER A 259 -0.63 9.88 -32.56
N ARG A 260 -0.88 10.99 -31.85
CA ARG A 260 0.17 11.72 -31.11
C ARG A 260 0.77 10.89 -29.99
N SER A 261 -0.04 10.13 -29.26
CA SER A 261 0.43 9.22 -28.21
C SER A 261 1.34 8.13 -28.79
N TYR A 262 0.96 7.50 -29.90
CA TYR A 262 1.81 6.52 -30.59
C TYR A 262 3.09 7.13 -31.16
N ALA A 263 3.03 8.34 -31.72
CA ALA A 263 4.18 9.02 -32.31
C ALA A 263 5.32 9.27 -31.31
N LYS A 264 5.03 9.32 -30.00
CA LYS A 264 6.06 9.40 -28.96
C LYS A 264 7.00 8.19 -28.95
N PHE A 265 6.49 7.01 -29.30
CA PHE A 265 7.23 5.76 -29.26
C PHE A 265 7.71 5.32 -30.66
N LEU A 266 6.93 5.63 -31.70
CA LEU A 266 7.21 5.15 -33.06
C LEU A 266 7.86 6.20 -33.96
N GLY A 267 7.85 7.48 -33.55
CA GLY A 267 8.14 8.63 -34.41
C GLY A 267 6.93 9.06 -35.24
N GLU A 268 7.02 10.23 -35.89
CA GLU A 268 5.89 10.84 -36.63
C GLU A 268 5.33 9.98 -37.78
N ASN A 269 6.17 9.13 -38.37
CA ASN A 269 5.80 8.25 -39.50
C ASN A 269 5.71 6.77 -39.08
N GLY A 270 5.45 6.50 -37.81
CA GLY A 270 5.33 5.14 -37.27
C GLY A 270 4.09 4.39 -37.80
N ASP A 271 4.22 3.08 -37.97
CA ASP A 271 3.10 2.20 -38.32
C ASP A 271 2.22 1.92 -37.09
N ILE A 272 1.14 2.71 -36.95
CA ILE A 272 0.20 2.60 -35.83
C ILE A 272 -0.57 1.28 -35.87
N GLU A 273 -0.91 0.76 -37.06
CA GLU A 273 -1.71 -0.46 -37.15
C GLU A 273 -0.90 -1.67 -36.71
N PHE A 274 0.38 -1.73 -37.12
CA PHE A 274 1.32 -2.69 -36.55
C PHE A 274 1.45 -2.53 -35.03
N ALA A 275 1.55 -1.31 -34.52
CA ALA A 275 1.69 -1.05 -33.09
C ALA A 275 0.45 -1.43 -32.27
N LYS A 276 -0.76 -1.33 -32.83
CA LYS A 276 -1.99 -1.83 -32.17
C LYS A 276 -1.97 -3.33 -31.92
N SER A 277 -1.27 -4.11 -32.76
CA SER A 277 -1.05 -5.54 -32.53
C SER A 277 -0.07 -5.84 -31.38
N LYS A 278 0.58 -4.80 -30.83
CA LYS A 278 1.63 -4.86 -29.82
C LYS A 278 1.22 -4.26 -28.46
N ASN A 279 -0.07 -4.34 -28.14
CA ASN A 279 -0.60 -3.73 -26.91
C ASN A 279 0.02 -4.32 -25.64
N GLU A 280 0.35 -5.62 -25.63
CA GLU A 280 1.01 -6.26 -24.49
C GLU A 280 2.39 -5.66 -24.23
N GLU A 281 3.15 -5.36 -25.28
CA GLU A 281 4.46 -4.70 -25.16
C GLU A 281 4.35 -3.28 -24.61
N PHE A 282 3.30 -2.51 -24.97
CA PHE A 282 3.04 -1.19 -24.39
C PHE A 282 2.59 -1.27 -22.93
N MET A 283 1.78 -2.27 -22.56
CA MET A 283 1.41 -2.54 -21.17
C MET A 283 2.64 -2.91 -20.33
N ASN A 284 3.50 -3.79 -20.85
CA ASN A 284 4.76 -4.13 -20.21
C ASN A 284 5.67 -2.91 -20.08
N LEU A 285 5.69 -2.01 -21.07
CA LEU A 285 6.46 -0.76 -20.97
C LEU A 285 5.94 0.13 -19.85
N TYR A 286 4.62 0.25 -19.69
CA TYR A 286 4.02 1.02 -18.60
C TYR A 286 4.51 0.51 -17.23
N HIS A 287 4.49 -0.82 -17.04
CA HIS A 287 4.98 -1.43 -15.81
C HIS A 287 6.49 -1.28 -15.63
N ASN A 288 7.28 -1.46 -16.69
CA ASN A 288 8.74 -1.31 -16.62
C ASN A 288 9.18 0.13 -16.35
N LEU A 289 8.43 1.13 -16.82
CA LEU A 289 8.64 2.52 -16.48
C LEU A 289 8.34 2.80 -14.99
N ASP A 290 7.30 2.18 -14.45
CA ASP A 290 7.00 2.28 -13.01
C ASP A 290 8.04 1.56 -12.15
N GLU A 291 8.46 0.35 -12.56
CA GLU A 291 9.57 -0.39 -11.94
C GLU A 291 10.86 0.45 -11.95
N PHE A 292 11.22 1.04 -13.09
CA PHE A 292 12.42 1.87 -13.22
C PHE A 292 12.34 3.12 -12.33
N LYS A 293 11.19 3.81 -12.32
CA LYS A 293 10.96 4.95 -11.43
C LYS A 293 11.13 4.55 -9.95
N ASN A 294 10.55 3.44 -9.53
CA ASN A 294 10.70 2.96 -8.16
C ASN A 294 12.16 2.53 -7.86
N TYR A 295 12.84 1.88 -8.80
CA TYR A 295 14.27 1.56 -8.68
C TYR A 295 15.10 2.82 -8.39
N THR A 296 14.95 3.88 -9.21
CA THR A 296 15.74 5.12 -9.04
C THR A 296 15.52 5.77 -7.67
N LYS A 297 14.30 5.65 -7.12
CA LYS A 297 13.98 6.15 -5.77
C LYS A 297 14.80 5.46 -4.68
N TYR A 298 15.10 4.16 -4.85
CA TYR A 298 15.78 3.32 -3.86
C TYR A 298 17.23 2.96 -4.24
N GLU A 299 17.81 3.61 -5.24
CA GLU A 299 19.19 3.37 -5.68
C GLU A 299 20.20 3.53 -4.54
N PHE A 300 19.98 4.48 -3.63
CA PHE A 300 20.82 4.68 -2.45
C PHE A 300 20.91 3.44 -1.52
N VAL A 301 19.85 2.63 -1.45
CA VAL A 301 19.82 1.38 -0.68
C VAL A 301 20.72 0.34 -1.35
N LEU A 302 20.64 0.25 -2.68
CA LEU A 302 21.47 -0.67 -3.45
C LEU A 302 22.96 -0.33 -3.30
N GLU A 303 23.31 0.96 -3.34
CA GLU A 303 24.69 1.40 -3.19
C GLU A 303 25.26 1.11 -1.79
N ASP A 304 24.47 1.28 -0.72
CA ASP A 304 24.92 0.89 0.63
C ASP A 304 25.12 -0.63 0.73
N VAL A 305 24.20 -1.43 0.18
CA VAL A 305 24.36 -2.90 0.14
C VAL A 305 25.60 -3.30 -0.65
N LYS A 306 25.87 -2.70 -1.82
CA LYS A 306 27.09 -2.99 -2.60
C LYS A 306 28.34 -2.75 -1.79
N LYS A 307 28.40 -1.61 -1.07
CA LYS A 307 29.53 -1.26 -0.20
C LYS A 307 29.69 -2.29 0.92
N LYS A 308 28.64 -2.55 1.71
CA LYS A 308 28.70 -3.53 2.80
C LYS A 308 29.01 -4.93 2.32
N TYR A 309 28.46 -5.32 1.17
CA TYR A 309 28.72 -6.62 0.57
C TYR A 309 30.20 -6.78 0.23
N GLN A 310 30.92 -5.74 -0.20
CA GLN A 310 32.38 -5.83 -0.43
C GLN A 310 33.18 -6.04 0.86
N GLU A 311 32.72 -5.50 1.99
CA GLU A 311 33.40 -5.55 3.29
C GLU A 311 33.02 -6.79 4.13
N ARG A 312 31.91 -7.46 3.79
CA ARG A 312 31.24 -8.50 4.61
C ARG A 312 32.11 -9.63 5.15
N THR A 313 33.15 -10.04 4.42
CA THR A 313 34.01 -11.17 4.84
C THR A 313 34.92 -10.79 5.99
N SER A 314 35.20 -9.50 6.19
CA SER A 314 35.98 -9.00 7.32
C SER A 314 35.20 -8.98 8.65
N HIS A 315 33.88 -9.12 8.59
CA HIS A 315 32.96 -9.07 9.74
C HIS A 315 32.53 -10.46 10.26
N ILE A 316 33.13 -11.55 9.75
CA ILE A 316 32.78 -12.91 10.16
C ILE A 316 33.06 -13.11 11.65
N GLY A 317 32.03 -13.53 12.40
CA GLY A 317 32.13 -13.83 13.83
C GLY A 317 31.97 -12.62 14.76
N GLU A 318 31.74 -11.42 14.23
CA GLU A 318 31.51 -10.22 15.05
C GLU A 318 30.24 -10.30 15.90
N THR A 319 29.15 -10.82 15.34
CA THR A 319 27.88 -11.01 16.06
C THR A 319 28.05 -11.86 17.32
N ALA A 320 28.78 -12.98 17.22
CA ALA A 320 29.06 -13.86 18.35
C ALA A 320 29.91 -13.18 19.44
N LYS A 321 30.87 -12.33 19.02
CA LYS A 321 31.67 -11.53 19.94
C LYS A 321 30.81 -10.50 20.68
N ILE A 322 30.00 -9.73 19.94
CA ILE A 322 29.14 -8.69 20.50
C ILE A 322 28.07 -9.30 21.42
N ALA A 323 27.46 -10.43 21.04
CA ALA A 323 26.49 -11.15 21.87
C ALA A 323 27.06 -11.56 23.23
N LYS A 324 28.35 -11.94 23.29
CA LYS A 324 29.03 -12.24 24.56
C LYS A 324 29.21 -10.98 25.43
N GLU A 325 29.53 -9.85 24.81
CA GLU A 325 29.64 -8.56 25.51
C GLU A 325 28.27 -8.12 26.06
N ILE A 326 27.21 -8.24 25.26
CA ILE A 326 25.81 -7.99 25.67
C ILE A 326 25.44 -8.86 26.89
N SER A 327 25.72 -10.16 26.84
CA SER A 327 25.42 -11.06 27.97
C SER A 327 26.11 -10.61 29.26
N GLY A 328 27.38 -10.17 29.17
CA GLY A 328 28.11 -9.66 30.34
C GLY A 328 27.47 -8.39 30.92
N LEU A 329 27.05 -7.47 30.06
CA LEU A 329 26.35 -6.25 30.48
C LEU A 329 24.99 -6.56 31.14
N ILE A 330 24.24 -7.53 30.61
CA ILE A 330 22.96 -7.98 31.20
C ILE A 330 23.19 -8.55 32.61
N ASP A 331 24.22 -9.39 32.80
CA ASP A 331 24.52 -10.00 34.10
C ASP A 331 24.89 -8.95 35.17
N GLU A 332 25.68 -7.94 34.79
CA GLU A 332 26.02 -6.81 35.65
C GLU A 332 24.77 -6.01 36.03
N LEU A 333 23.88 -5.76 35.07
CA LEU A 333 22.66 -4.97 35.23
C LEU A 333 21.62 -5.68 36.11
N VAL A 334 21.48 -7.00 35.99
CA VAL A 334 20.67 -7.83 36.91
C VAL A 334 21.22 -7.76 38.34
N THR A 335 22.55 -7.82 38.49
CA THR A 335 23.22 -7.74 39.80
C THR A 335 22.94 -6.40 40.49
N LEU A 336 23.15 -5.28 39.77
CA LEU A 336 22.89 -3.93 40.29
C LEU A 336 21.42 -3.74 40.71
N THR A 337 20.49 -4.22 39.89
CA THR A 337 19.05 -4.09 40.17
C THR A 337 18.63 -4.91 41.39
N LYS A 338 19.20 -6.12 41.55
CA LYS A 338 18.97 -6.97 42.72
C LYS A 338 19.48 -6.32 44.00
N GLU A 339 20.67 -5.73 43.99
CA GLU A 339 21.23 -5.01 45.15
C GLU A 339 20.34 -3.85 45.61
N ILE A 340 19.72 -3.12 44.68
CA ILE A 340 18.76 -2.05 45.04
C ILE A 340 17.51 -2.64 45.72
N ASN A 341 17.01 -3.77 45.23
CA ASN A 341 15.78 -4.37 45.72
C ASN A 341 15.96 -5.08 47.08
N GLU A 342 17.09 -5.74 47.31
CA GLU A 342 17.40 -6.40 48.58
C GLU A 342 17.70 -5.43 49.74
N ASN A 343 18.13 -4.20 49.42
CA ASN A 343 18.33 -3.13 50.41
C ASN A 343 17.05 -2.42 50.85
N LYS A 344 15.91 -2.63 50.16
CA LYS A 344 14.60 -2.06 50.54
C LYS A 344 13.83 -2.90 51.59
N GLY A 345 14.26 -4.13 51.87
CA GLY A 345 13.62 -5.02 52.85
C GLY A 345 14.08 -4.79 54.30
N LYS A 346 13.14 -4.46 55.19
CA LYS A 346 13.35 -4.39 56.65
C LYS A 346 13.68 -5.77 57.24
N GLY A 347 14.76 -5.89 58.02
CA GLY A 347 14.94 -6.99 58.97
C GLY A 347 16.39 -7.32 59.33
N PHE A 348 16.82 -6.85 60.51
CA PHE A 348 17.81 -7.46 61.43
C PHE A 348 18.83 -8.44 60.81
N PHE A 349 20.06 -8.00 60.52
CA PHE A 349 21.30 -8.68 60.92
C PHE A 349 22.51 -7.78 60.59
N ILE A 350 23.48 -7.86 61.49
CA ILE A 350 24.64 -6.99 61.66
C ILE A 350 25.64 -7.25 60.51
N PHE A 351 26.23 -6.18 59.94
CA PHE A 351 27.15 -6.13 58.79
C PHE A 351 26.55 -6.13 57.37
N ARG A 352 25.75 -5.11 56.99
CA ARG A 352 25.60 -4.75 55.56
C ARG A 352 26.63 -3.69 55.17
N LYS A 353 27.40 -3.93 54.09
CA LYS A 353 28.10 -2.88 53.34
C LYS A 353 27.07 -1.76 53.08
N LYS A 354 27.43 -0.49 53.29
CA LYS A 354 26.65 0.63 52.77
C LYS A 354 26.61 0.48 51.25
N VAL A 355 25.50 -0.01 50.71
CA VAL A 355 25.25 0.02 49.27
C VAL A 355 24.79 1.43 48.95
N ASP A 356 25.50 2.11 48.06
CA ASP A 356 25.12 3.42 47.56
C ASP A 356 24.06 3.25 46.49
N ILE A 357 22.79 3.38 46.91
CA ILE A 357 21.63 3.16 46.05
C ILE A 357 21.62 4.18 44.89
N GLU A 358 22.04 5.43 45.12
CA GLU A 358 22.09 6.46 44.09
C GLU A 358 23.17 6.12 43.04
N GLN A 359 24.34 5.68 43.49
CA GLN A 359 25.39 5.20 42.60
C GLN A 359 24.92 4.01 41.76
N ASN A 360 24.22 3.04 42.36
CA ASN A 360 23.68 1.89 41.61
C ASN A 360 22.66 2.32 40.55
N TYR A 361 21.78 3.30 40.84
CA TYR A 361 20.87 3.84 39.80
C TYR A 361 21.62 4.51 38.65
N MET A 362 22.66 5.29 38.93
CA MET A 362 23.49 5.89 37.89
C MET A 362 24.18 4.83 37.04
N MET A 363 24.72 3.78 37.66
CA MET A 363 25.35 2.66 36.96
C MET A 363 24.35 1.89 36.10
N ILE A 364 23.10 1.68 36.56
CA ILE A 364 22.06 1.05 35.75
C ILE A 364 21.78 1.86 34.49
N ASN A 365 21.59 3.19 34.61
CA ASN A 365 21.35 4.06 33.45
C ASN A 365 22.51 3.97 32.44
N GLU A 366 23.74 4.00 32.93
CA GLU A 366 24.93 3.85 32.09
C GLU A 366 24.99 2.49 31.39
N LYS A 367 24.66 1.41 32.10
CA LYS A 367 24.62 0.05 31.53
C LYS A 367 23.53 -0.14 30.49
N VAL A 368 22.37 0.51 30.67
CA VAL A 368 21.32 0.53 29.64
C VAL A 368 21.82 1.22 28.38
N ARG A 369 22.43 2.40 28.48
CA ARG A 369 23.00 3.10 27.30
C ARG A 369 24.09 2.29 26.60
N GLN A 370 24.94 1.60 27.37
CA GLN A 370 25.94 0.69 26.81
C GLN A 370 25.30 -0.50 26.09
N LEU A 371 24.21 -1.05 26.62
CA LEU A 371 23.45 -2.11 25.97
C LEU A 371 22.82 -1.62 24.66
N ASP A 372 22.19 -0.45 24.66
CA ASP A 372 21.56 0.12 23.46
C ASP A 372 22.59 0.27 22.32
N ALA A 373 23.76 0.86 22.62
CA ALA A 373 24.85 0.97 21.66
C ALA A 373 25.36 -0.39 21.18
N LYS A 374 25.50 -1.37 22.08
CA LYS A 374 25.94 -2.73 21.73
C LYS A 374 24.94 -3.49 20.88
N TYR A 375 23.65 -3.23 21.11
CA TYR A 375 22.59 -3.79 20.31
C TYR A 375 22.54 -3.20 18.90
N GLU A 376 22.81 -1.91 18.74
CA GLU A 376 23.01 -1.29 17.42
C GLU A 376 24.24 -1.86 16.68
N GLU A 377 25.37 -2.03 17.39
CA GLU A 377 26.55 -2.72 16.85
C GLU A 377 26.22 -4.15 16.40
N TYR A 378 25.45 -4.88 17.22
CA TYR A 378 24.99 -6.24 16.90
C TYR A 378 24.12 -6.27 15.64
N ASP A 379 23.15 -5.37 15.53
CA ASP A 379 22.25 -5.29 14.38
C ASP A 379 23.01 -5.01 13.09
N ASN A 380 23.99 -4.09 13.12
CA ASN A 380 24.83 -3.83 11.96
C ASN A 380 25.72 -5.04 11.60
N ALA A 381 26.33 -5.70 12.60
CA ALA A 381 27.12 -6.92 12.38
C ALA A 381 26.26 -8.07 11.81
N LEU A 382 25.01 -8.17 12.26
CA LEU A 382 24.04 -9.16 11.78
C LEU A 382 23.74 -8.97 10.29
N ILE A 383 23.66 -7.73 9.81
CA ILE A 383 23.48 -7.47 8.37
C ILE A 383 24.64 -8.06 7.56
N TYR A 384 25.89 -7.86 7.98
CA TYR A 384 27.05 -8.46 7.28
C TYR A 384 27.03 -9.99 7.31
N GLU A 385 26.68 -10.60 8.45
CA GLU A 385 26.53 -12.06 8.58
C GLU A 385 25.45 -12.57 7.62
N LYS A 386 24.28 -11.92 7.59
CA LYS A 386 23.16 -12.32 6.74
C LYS A 386 23.45 -12.08 5.26
N MET A 387 24.21 -11.05 4.90
CA MET A 387 24.70 -10.86 3.53
C MET A 387 25.60 -12.02 3.09
N ASN A 388 26.46 -12.55 3.97
CA ASN A 388 27.29 -13.73 3.66
C ASN A 388 26.44 -15.01 3.47
N GLU A 389 25.32 -15.13 4.18
CA GLU A 389 24.44 -16.30 4.09
C GLU A 389 23.56 -16.30 2.83
N TYR A 390 23.02 -15.14 2.44
CA TYR A 390 21.93 -15.07 1.46
C TYR A 390 22.26 -14.37 0.14
N LEU A 391 23.33 -13.57 0.07
CA LEU A 391 23.71 -12.88 -1.15
C LEU A 391 24.97 -13.51 -1.76
N THR A 392 24.97 -13.61 -3.09
CA THR A 392 26.09 -14.12 -3.88
C THR A 392 26.36 -13.20 -5.05
N ASP A 393 27.48 -13.39 -5.74
CA ASP A 393 27.82 -12.56 -6.91
C ASP A 393 26.84 -12.73 -8.08
N THR A 394 25.95 -13.74 -8.03
CA THR A 394 24.88 -13.98 -9.00
C THR A 394 23.51 -13.48 -8.52
N SER A 395 23.40 -12.93 -7.31
CA SER A 395 22.15 -12.34 -6.83
C SER A 395 21.76 -11.14 -7.69
N THR A 396 20.45 -10.96 -7.82
CA THR A 396 19.88 -9.87 -8.61
C THR A 396 19.63 -8.64 -7.73
N VAL A 397 19.38 -7.48 -8.34
CA VAL A 397 18.93 -6.28 -7.62
C VAL A 397 17.64 -6.56 -6.84
N TYR A 398 16.74 -7.37 -7.39
CA TYR A 398 15.53 -7.81 -6.68
C TYR A 398 15.84 -8.65 -5.44
N ASP A 399 16.81 -9.57 -5.51
CA ASP A 399 17.22 -10.37 -4.35
C ASP A 399 17.80 -9.49 -3.24
N VAL A 400 18.59 -8.49 -3.62
CA VAL A 400 19.12 -7.48 -2.68
C VAL A 400 18.00 -6.69 -2.02
N PHE A 401 17.02 -6.21 -2.77
CA PHE A 401 15.92 -5.48 -2.17
C PHE A 401 15.02 -6.37 -1.30
N ARG A 402 14.83 -7.64 -1.67
CA ARG A 402 14.17 -8.65 -0.82
C ARG A 402 14.93 -8.89 0.48
N PHE A 403 16.26 -8.95 0.43
CA PHE A 403 17.11 -9.02 1.60
C PHE A 403 16.91 -7.80 2.50
N VAL A 404 16.98 -6.59 1.94
CA VAL A 404 16.77 -5.35 2.71
C VAL A 404 15.38 -5.30 3.33
N PHE A 405 14.34 -5.70 2.60
CA PHE A 405 12.98 -5.76 3.11
C PHE A 405 12.81 -6.77 4.26
N ALA A 406 13.60 -7.84 4.27
CA ALA A 406 13.61 -8.81 5.35
C ALA A 406 14.13 -8.20 6.68
N PHE A 407 14.93 -7.12 6.61
CA PHE A 407 15.49 -6.40 7.74
C PHE A 407 15.07 -4.92 7.70
N LYS A 408 13.83 -4.61 8.11
CA LYS A 408 13.27 -3.26 7.96
C LYS A 408 14.01 -2.21 8.78
N SER A 409 14.64 -2.58 9.89
CA SER A 409 15.55 -1.70 10.64
C SER A 409 16.71 -1.19 9.77
N TYR A 410 17.33 -2.07 8.98
CA TYR A 410 18.41 -1.70 8.05
C TYR A 410 17.90 -0.77 6.93
N LEU A 411 16.71 -1.02 6.37
CA LEU A 411 16.10 -0.10 5.41
C LEU A 411 15.91 1.31 6.01
N ARG A 412 15.43 1.39 7.26
CA ARG A 412 15.26 2.68 7.98
C ARG A 412 16.59 3.38 8.17
N MET A 413 17.64 2.63 8.49
CA MET A 413 19.01 3.16 8.60
C MET A 413 19.45 3.78 7.27
N CYS A 414 19.33 3.07 6.14
CA CYS A 414 19.70 3.62 4.83
C CYS A 414 18.91 4.91 4.51
N ILE A 415 17.61 4.96 4.85
CA ILE A 415 16.76 6.15 4.62
C ILE A 415 17.30 7.34 5.46
N LYS A 416 17.67 7.08 6.72
CA LYS A 416 18.22 8.09 7.63
C LYS A 416 19.62 8.55 7.26
N GLU A 417 20.45 7.67 6.73
CA GLU A 417 21.77 8.05 6.21
C GLU A 417 21.66 8.95 4.98
N LYS A 418 20.63 8.74 4.14
CA LYS A 418 20.33 9.62 3.00
C LYS A 418 19.87 11.00 3.45
N ASP A 419 18.99 11.07 4.45
CA ASP A 419 18.51 12.32 5.06
C ASP A 419 18.07 12.11 6.52
N ASP A 420 18.94 12.48 7.46
CA ASP A 420 18.70 12.31 8.90
C ASP A 420 17.51 13.13 9.41
N SER A 421 17.19 14.23 8.71
CA SER A 421 16.06 15.10 9.04
C SER A 421 14.70 14.50 8.74
N THR A 422 14.64 13.38 7.98
CA THR A 422 13.39 12.71 7.60
C THR A 422 12.54 12.35 8.83
N GLU A 423 11.29 12.79 8.90
CA GLU A 423 10.39 12.46 10.02
C GLU A 423 10.07 10.95 10.10
N ILE A 424 9.79 10.42 11.30
CA ILE A 424 9.48 8.99 11.49
C ILE A 424 8.25 8.56 10.68
N SER A 425 7.22 9.40 10.66
CA SER A 425 6.02 9.22 9.81
C SER A 425 6.42 9.01 8.35
N LYS A 426 7.30 9.86 7.83
CA LYS A 426 7.80 9.77 6.47
C LYS A 426 8.67 8.54 6.22
N VAL A 427 9.49 8.14 7.19
CA VAL A 427 10.22 6.86 7.12
C VAL A 427 9.25 5.68 7.03
N LYS A 428 8.16 5.67 7.83
CA LYS A 428 7.12 4.62 7.77
C LYS A 428 6.44 4.59 6.38
N GLU A 429 6.15 5.74 5.79
CA GLU A 429 5.62 5.84 4.42
C GLU A 429 6.59 5.26 3.40
N ILE A 430 7.88 5.65 3.43
CA ILE A 430 8.89 5.17 2.48
C ILE A 430 9.06 3.64 2.58
N VAL A 431 9.07 3.08 3.79
CA VAL A 431 9.12 1.62 3.99
C VAL A 431 7.90 0.94 3.38
N THR A 432 6.71 1.52 3.53
CA THR A 432 5.47 0.99 2.95
C THR A 432 5.48 1.06 1.43
N GLU A 433 5.97 2.17 0.86
CA GLU A 433 6.14 2.32 -0.59
C GLU A 433 7.18 1.34 -1.15
N PHE A 434 8.25 1.04 -0.41
CA PHE A 434 9.24 0.02 -0.78
C PHE A 434 8.64 -1.39 -0.76
N GLU A 435 7.82 -1.69 0.25
CA GLU A 435 7.05 -2.93 0.33
C GLU A 435 6.12 -3.10 -0.87
N HIS A 436 5.33 -2.07 -1.20
CA HIS A 436 4.44 -2.10 -2.36
C HIS A 436 5.22 -2.31 -3.67
N PHE A 437 6.35 -1.64 -3.83
CA PHE A 437 7.23 -1.83 -4.99
C PHE A 437 7.66 -3.29 -5.12
N LEU A 438 8.21 -3.91 -4.07
CA LEU A 438 8.69 -5.29 -4.13
C LEU A 438 7.58 -6.34 -4.27
N LEU A 439 6.37 -5.97 -3.89
CA LEU A 439 5.19 -6.81 -4.00
C LEU A 439 4.47 -6.65 -5.35
N ASP A 440 4.97 -5.81 -6.26
CA ASP A 440 4.44 -5.67 -7.62
C ASP A 440 4.75 -6.95 -8.45
N PRO A 441 3.71 -7.62 -8.99
CA PRO A 441 3.91 -8.83 -9.77
C PRO A 441 4.49 -8.60 -11.18
N ASN A 442 4.66 -7.33 -11.59
CA ASN A 442 5.21 -6.91 -12.88
C ASN A 442 6.68 -6.52 -12.84
N ILE A 443 7.36 -6.67 -11.69
CA ILE A 443 8.82 -6.50 -11.61
C ILE A 443 9.50 -7.52 -12.53
N THR A 444 10.26 -7.02 -13.51
CA THR A 444 11.03 -7.84 -14.48
C THR A 444 12.48 -7.40 -14.63
N MET A 445 12.76 -6.09 -14.66
CA MET A 445 14.09 -5.55 -14.91
C MET A 445 15.07 -5.87 -13.78
N ILE A 446 14.72 -5.55 -12.54
CA ILE A 446 15.60 -5.75 -11.38
C ILE A 446 15.74 -7.23 -10.99
N LYS A 447 14.80 -8.10 -11.45
CA LYS A 447 14.93 -9.57 -11.36
C LYS A 447 15.91 -10.16 -12.36
N SER A 448 16.29 -9.40 -13.38
CA SER A 448 17.18 -9.87 -14.44
C SER A 448 18.55 -9.18 -14.40
N THR A 449 18.78 -8.33 -13.41
CA THR A 449 19.98 -7.49 -13.29
C THR A 449 20.79 -7.94 -12.09
N ILE A 450 22.03 -8.39 -12.33
CA ILE A 450 22.96 -8.78 -11.27
C ILE A 450 23.42 -7.54 -10.51
N PHE A 451 23.33 -7.56 -9.17
CA PHE A 451 23.54 -6.35 -8.37
C PHE A 451 25.02 -5.93 -8.29
N THR A 452 25.96 -6.85 -8.48
CA THR A 452 27.41 -6.58 -8.46
C THR A 452 27.91 -5.96 -9.76
N GLU A 453 27.13 -6.07 -10.84
CA GLU A 453 27.45 -5.47 -12.13
C GLU A 453 27.04 -3.99 -12.17
N ASN A 454 27.88 -3.16 -12.78
CA ASN A 454 27.59 -1.75 -12.99
C ASN A 454 26.75 -1.55 -14.26
N ILE A 455 25.50 -2.01 -14.23
CA ILE A 455 24.56 -1.95 -15.35
C ILE A 455 23.77 -0.62 -15.29
N ASP A 456 23.76 0.11 -16.41
CA ASP A 456 22.85 1.26 -16.60
C ASP A 456 21.45 0.75 -16.98
N LEU A 457 20.55 0.64 -15.99
CA LEU A 457 19.18 0.15 -16.20
C LEU A 457 18.37 1.00 -17.18
N ALA A 458 18.68 2.29 -17.33
CA ALA A 458 18.01 3.13 -18.32
C ALA A 458 18.38 2.68 -19.74
N MET A 459 19.65 2.34 -19.98
CA MET A 459 20.10 1.77 -21.26
C MET A 459 19.48 0.40 -21.51
N VAL A 460 19.43 -0.47 -20.50
CA VAL A 460 18.79 -1.80 -20.62
C VAL A 460 17.33 -1.68 -21.04
N LEU A 461 16.58 -0.78 -20.40
CA LEU A 461 15.20 -0.49 -20.74
C LEU A 461 15.06 -0.01 -22.19
N MET A 462 15.86 0.99 -22.58
CA MET A 462 15.84 1.54 -23.93
C MET A 462 16.16 0.50 -25.01
N ASP A 463 17.21 -0.30 -24.81
CA ASP A 463 17.64 -1.30 -25.79
C ASP A 463 16.61 -2.43 -25.94
N HIS A 464 16.01 -2.88 -24.83
CA HIS A 464 14.93 -3.88 -24.87
C HIS A 464 13.77 -3.43 -25.76
N TYR A 465 13.23 -2.22 -25.52
CA TYR A 465 12.10 -1.72 -26.28
C TYR A 465 12.44 -1.32 -27.72
N LYS A 466 13.67 -0.88 -27.97
CA LYS A 466 14.17 -0.60 -29.31
C LYS A 466 14.12 -1.84 -30.21
N LEU A 467 14.44 -3.03 -29.67
CA LEU A 467 14.32 -4.30 -30.41
C LEU A 467 12.86 -4.61 -30.78
N LEU A 468 11.91 -4.13 -29.99
CA LEU A 468 10.46 -4.22 -30.23
C LEU A 468 9.92 -3.08 -31.10
N LYS A 469 10.81 -2.24 -31.66
CA LYS A 469 10.49 -1.02 -32.44
C LYS A 469 9.73 0.06 -31.65
N ILE A 470 9.90 0.06 -30.33
CA ILE A 470 9.39 1.09 -29.42
C ILE A 470 10.59 1.93 -28.96
N ASN A 471 10.64 3.18 -29.39
CA ASN A 471 11.79 4.05 -29.15
C ASN A 471 11.57 4.90 -27.91
N LEU A 472 12.58 4.90 -27.03
CA LEU A 472 12.67 5.75 -25.86
C LEU A 472 13.93 6.61 -25.98
N LYS A 473 13.94 7.78 -25.33
CA LYS A 473 15.15 8.60 -25.19
C LYS A 473 15.58 8.62 -23.73
N LYS A 474 16.88 8.65 -23.50
CA LYS A 474 17.43 8.68 -22.14
C LYS A 474 16.91 9.87 -21.34
N ASP A 475 16.82 11.03 -21.99
CA ASP A 475 16.33 12.27 -21.37
C ASP A 475 14.86 12.18 -20.96
N ASP A 476 14.07 11.26 -21.54
CA ASP A 476 12.67 11.04 -21.17
C ASP A 476 12.55 10.10 -19.94
N LEU A 477 13.65 9.51 -19.45
CA LEU A 477 13.67 8.59 -18.29
C LEU A 477 13.98 9.30 -16.96
N ASN A 478 13.67 10.60 -16.87
CA ASN A 478 13.60 11.31 -15.60
C ASN A 478 12.16 11.30 -15.05
N GLU A 479 11.94 11.81 -13.84
CA GLU A 479 10.63 11.74 -13.18
C GLU A 479 9.47 12.32 -14.01
N ASP A 480 9.66 13.50 -14.62
CA ASP A 480 8.61 14.16 -15.40
C ASP A 480 8.44 13.53 -16.78
N GLY A 481 9.54 13.12 -17.42
CA GLY A 481 9.52 12.39 -18.67
C GLY A 481 8.78 11.05 -18.54
N ILE A 482 9.03 10.29 -17.46
CA ILE A 482 8.32 9.03 -17.18
C ILE A 482 6.82 9.29 -17.01
N LYS A 483 6.42 10.32 -16.25
CA LYS A 483 4.99 10.67 -16.10
C LYS A 483 4.35 10.96 -17.45
N ASP A 484 5.04 11.67 -18.34
CA ASP A 484 4.51 12.01 -19.66
C ASP A 484 4.43 10.80 -20.59
N LEU A 485 5.42 9.90 -20.54
CA LEU A 485 5.37 8.61 -21.24
C LEU A 485 4.20 7.75 -20.74
N GLN A 486 4.03 7.65 -19.41
CA GLN A 486 2.93 6.90 -18.78
C GLN A 486 1.56 7.42 -19.21
N LYS A 487 1.34 8.75 -19.26
CA LYS A 487 0.09 9.32 -19.80
C LYS A 487 -0.18 8.89 -21.25
N CYS A 488 0.85 8.89 -22.10
CA CYS A 488 0.70 8.45 -23.49
C CYS A 488 0.37 6.96 -23.58
N LEU A 489 0.99 6.13 -22.75
CA LEU A 489 0.71 4.70 -22.64
C LEU A 489 -0.70 4.43 -22.13
N GLU A 490 -1.17 5.16 -21.12
CA GLU A 490 -2.54 5.03 -20.62
C GLU A 490 -3.56 5.28 -21.72
N ILE A 491 -3.36 6.29 -22.57
CA ILE A 491 -4.23 6.54 -23.73
C ILE A 491 -4.18 5.35 -24.70
N ILE A 492 -2.99 4.83 -25.03
CA ILE A 492 -2.81 3.68 -25.94
C ILE A 492 -3.52 2.44 -25.40
N ILE A 493 -3.26 2.08 -24.13
CA ILE A 493 -3.78 0.89 -23.48
C ILE A 493 -5.30 0.99 -23.34
N ASN A 494 -5.83 2.11 -22.84
CA ASN A 494 -7.27 2.31 -22.74
C ASN A 494 -7.94 2.26 -24.11
N ASN A 495 -7.33 2.85 -25.15
CA ASN A 495 -7.86 2.80 -26.51
C ASN A 495 -7.94 1.35 -27.03
N HIS A 496 -6.93 0.52 -26.77
CA HIS A 496 -6.97 -0.90 -27.13
C HIS A 496 -8.19 -1.60 -26.52
N TYR A 497 -8.45 -1.41 -25.22
CA TYR A 497 -9.61 -2.03 -24.57
C TYR A 497 -10.94 -1.43 -25.05
N LEU A 498 -11.01 -0.13 -25.32
CA LEU A 498 -12.20 0.49 -25.92
C LEU A 498 -12.53 -0.13 -27.28
N GLU A 499 -11.53 -0.31 -28.15
CA GLU A 499 -11.69 -0.99 -29.44
C GLU A 499 -12.11 -2.46 -29.26
N LYS A 500 -11.48 -3.17 -28.32
CA LYS A 500 -11.78 -4.57 -27.99
C LYS A 500 -13.24 -4.78 -27.57
N PHE A 501 -13.82 -3.86 -26.81
CA PHE A 501 -15.23 -3.94 -26.38
C PHE A 501 -16.20 -3.25 -27.34
N GLY A 502 -15.72 -2.66 -28.45
CA GLY A 502 -16.57 -1.93 -29.39
C GLY A 502 -17.13 -0.61 -28.83
N LEU A 503 -16.47 -0.01 -27.84
CA LEU A 503 -16.86 1.24 -27.19
C LEU A 503 -16.36 2.45 -28.00
N SER A 504 -17.15 2.89 -28.99
CA SER A 504 -16.82 4.07 -29.77
C SER A 504 -17.01 5.38 -28.98
N MET A 505 -16.28 6.44 -29.32
CA MET A 505 -16.50 7.76 -28.71
C MET A 505 -17.91 8.31 -28.94
N SER A 506 -18.53 7.97 -30.08
CA SER A 506 -19.94 8.31 -30.33
C SER A 506 -20.90 7.58 -29.39
N PHE A 507 -20.62 6.31 -29.05
CA PHE A 507 -21.38 5.58 -28.05
C PHE A 507 -21.26 6.24 -26.66
N ILE A 508 -20.05 6.60 -26.23
CA ILE A 508 -19.83 7.27 -24.94
C ILE A 508 -20.54 8.63 -24.89
N LEU A 509 -20.48 9.43 -25.96
CA LEU A 509 -21.22 10.69 -26.09
C LEU A 509 -22.73 10.49 -25.97
N ASN A 510 -23.28 9.46 -26.63
CA ASN A 510 -24.70 9.14 -26.52
C ASN A 510 -25.10 8.74 -25.10
N LEU A 511 -24.22 8.08 -24.34
CA LEU A 511 -24.46 7.78 -22.92
C LEU A 511 -24.52 9.07 -22.08
N PHE A 512 -23.66 10.06 -22.34
CA PHE A 512 -23.73 11.35 -21.66
C PHE A 512 -25.05 12.08 -21.94
N GLU A 513 -25.49 12.12 -23.20
CA GLU A 513 -26.79 12.73 -23.55
C GLU A 513 -27.97 11.98 -22.94
N GLY A 514 -27.93 10.64 -22.96
CA GLY A 514 -28.93 9.81 -22.28
C GLY A 514 -28.99 10.06 -20.78
N LYS A 515 -27.84 10.19 -20.11
CA LYS A 515 -27.76 10.55 -18.69
C LYS A 515 -28.41 11.89 -18.41
N LYS A 516 -28.12 12.93 -19.22
CA LYS A 516 -28.77 14.25 -19.08
C LYS A 516 -30.29 14.15 -19.14
N ILE A 517 -30.83 13.39 -20.11
CA ILE A 517 -32.28 13.17 -20.25
C ILE A 517 -32.85 12.48 -18.99
N VAL A 518 -32.17 11.45 -18.49
CA VAL A 518 -32.56 10.72 -17.27
C VAL A 518 -32.59 11.65 -16.04
N ASP A 519 -31.57 12.48 -15.88
CA ASP A 519 -31.42 13.38 -14.74
C ASP A 519 -32.41 14.56 -14.79
N ILE A 520 -32.70 15.12 -15.97
CA ILE A 520 -33.72 16.17 -16.14
C ILE A 520 -35.10 15.67 -15.70
N LYS A 521 -35.46 14.43 -16.05
CA LYS A 521 -36.77 13.89 -15.65
C LYS A 521 -36.86 13.59 -14.15
N LYS A 522 -35.78 13.10 -13.54
CA LYS A 522 -35.74 12.91 -12.07
C LYS A 522 -35.95 14.22 -11.31
N LYS A 523 -35.42 15.33 -11.82
CA LYS A 523 -35.59 16.67 -11.22
C LYS A 523 -36.96 17.32 -11.46
N SER A 524 -37.72 16.85 -12.44
CA SER A 524 -39.05 17.38 -12.77
C SER A 524 -40.21 16.60 -12.14
N ILE A 525 -39.91 15.50 -11.44
CA ILE A 525 -40.83 14.84 -10.51
C ILE A 525 -40.66 15.53 -9.16
N PRO A 526 -41.68 16.24 -8.62
CA PRO A 526 -41.60 16.77 -7.26
C PRO A 526 -41.40 15.61 -6.28
N GLU A 527 -40.53 15.77 -5.28
CA GLU A 527 -40.48 14.88 -4.13
C GLU A 527 -41.86 14.92 -3.43
N GLY A 528 -42.71 13.96 -3.76
CA GLY A 528 -44.11 13.94 -3.33
C GLY A 528 -44.86 12.75 -3.91
N ASP A 529 -44.37 11.56 -3.61
CA ASP A 529 -45.18 10.34 -3.34
C ASP A 529 -44.23 9.13 -3.29
N VAL A 530 -43.52 9.02 -2.17
CA VAL A 530 -43.18 7.70 -1.61
C VAL A 530 -44.11 7.54 -0.41
N SER A 531 -45.36 7.17 -0.68
CA SER A 531 -46.15 6.49 0.33
C SER A 531 -45.65 5.05 0.38
N GLU A 532 -45.12 4.66 1.53
CA GLU A 532 -44.93 3.27 1.91
C GLU A 532 -46.18 2.45 1.56
N GLY A 533 -45.95 1.33 0.87
CA GLY A 533 -46.91 0.27 0.60
C GLY A 533 -46.17 -1.04 0.49
#